data_AF-A0A085NIY6-F1
#
_entry.id   AF-A0A085NIY6-F1
#
_cell.length_a   1.000
_cell.length_b   1.000
_cell.length_c   1.000
_cell.angle_alpha   90.00
_cell.angle_beta   90.00
_cell.angle_gamma   90.00
#
_symmetry.space_group_name_H-M   'P 1'
#
loop_
_entity.id
_entity.type
_entity.pdbx_description
1 polymer ?
#
loop_
_entity_poly.entity_id
_entity_poly.type
_entity_poly.pdbx_seq_one_letter_code
_entity_poly.pdbx_strand_id
1 'polypeptide(L)'
;MSSVSSVPNKLKQVSEDVKETFCDQLNLDIATWILGPYEVPAVEVRPEIQEELIELQSDVIARNAFGQFGRGLWIKHDLPNKFPKLWGKVEQFLIAFPSTYLVECAFSKVVSLTESRNRMDAAARGELRLSLIRLEPEIMKLAKTRAERSH
;
A
#
# COMPACT_ATOMS: atom_id res chain seq x y z
N MET A 1 21.11 -6.26 37.32
CA MET A 1 21.64 -5.94 35.97
C MET A 1 20.97 -6.88 34.97
N SER A 2 19.76 -6.57 34.50
CA SER A 2 19.03 -7.48 33.59
C SER A 2 18.27 -6.77 32.46
N SER A 3 18.46 -5.46 32.28
CA SER A 3 17.55 -4.67 31.43
C SER A 3 18.07 -4.40 30.01
N VAL A 4 19.30 -4.83 29.67
CA VAL A 4 19.95 -4.43 28.39
C VAL A 4 19.76 -5.46 27.26
N SER A 5 19.43 -6.73 27.56
CA SER A 5 19.28 -7.78 26.53
C SER A 5 17.87 -7.89 25.92
N SER A 6 16.89 -7.14 26.43
CA SER A 6 15.46 -7.31 26.07
C SER A 6 15.04 -6.48 24.83
N VAL A 7 15.60 -5.28 24.67
CA VAL A 7 15.26 -4.35 23.58
C VAL A 7 15.60 -4.88 22.18
N PRO A 8 16.78 -5.50 21.93
CA PRO A 8 17.14 -6.01 20.60
C PRO A 8 16.22 -7.11 20.11
N ASN A 9 15.76 -7.99 21.01
CA ASN A 9 14.84 -9.08 20.66
C ASN A 9 13.44 -8.55 20.32
N LYS A 10 12.98 -7.50 21.00
CA LYS A 10 11.68 -6.88 20.74
C LYS A 10 11.64 -6.17 19.39
N LEU A 11 12.73 -5.50 19.02
CA LEU A 11 12.87 -4.88 17.70
C LEU A 11 12.92 -5.92 16.57
N LYS A 12 13.58 -7.07 16.79
CA LYS A 12 13.56 -8.17 15.83
C LYS A 12 12.14 -8.73 15.62
N GLN A 13 11.40 -8.94 16.71
CA GLN A 13 10.03 -9.43 16.64
C GLN A 13 9.11 -8.46 15.90
N VAL A 14 9.21 -7.15 16.18
CA VAL A 14 8.47 -6.11 15.44
C VAL A 14 8.88 -6.06 13.97
N SER A 15 10.17 -6.20 13.67
CA SER A 15 10.66 -6.27 12.29
C SER A 15 10.06 -7.45 11.53
N GLU A 16 9.96 -8.62 12.15
CA GLU A 16 9.41 -9.82 11.53
C GLU A 16 7.90 -9.65 11.32
N ASP A 17 7.20 -9.11 12.31
CA ASP A 17 5.76 -8.89 12.26
C ASP A 17 5.34 -7.83 11.22
N VAL A 18 6.11 -6.74 11.09
CA VAL A 18 5.93 -5.75 10.01
C VAL A 18 6.17 -6.38 8.64
N LYS A 19 7.25 -7.16 8.48
CA LYS A 19 7.53 -7.85 7.21
C LYS A 19 6.43 -8.80 6.82
N GLU A 20 5.85 -9.48 7.80
CA GLU A 20 4.78 -10.43 7.56
C GLU A 20 3.45 -9.75 7.24
N THR A 21 3.12 -8.69 7.99
CA THR A 21 1.88 -7.92 7.85
C THR A 21 1.77 -7.20 6.52
N PHE A 22 2.90 -6.72 6.00
CA PHE A 22 3.02 -6.00 4.74
C PHE A 22 3.75 -6.81 3.66
N CYS A 23 3.79 -8.13 3.80
CA CYS A 23 4.45 -9.04 2.86
C CYS A 23 3.88 -8.89 1.43
N ASP A 24 2.58 -8.60 1.31
CA ASP A 24 1.88 -8.29 0.06
C ASP A 24 2.36 -6.99 -0.59
N GLN A 25 2.66 -5.96 0.20
CA GLN A 25 3.22 -4.70 -0.28
C GLN A 25 4.73 -4.80 -0.58
N LEU A 26 5.47 -5.58 0.22
CA LEU A 26 6.91 -5.80 0.05
C LEU A 26 7.25 -6.63 -1.20
N ASN A 27 6.35 -7.57 -1.57
CA ASN A 27 6.50 -8.40 -2.76
C ASN A 27 5.66 -7.89 -3.95
N LEU A 28 5.28 -6.61 -3.93
CA LEU A 28 4.48 -6.02 -5.00
C LEU A 28 5.33 -5.92 -6.28
N ASP A 29 4.94 -6.66 -7.30
CA ASP A 29 5.57 -6.61 -8.62
C ASP A 29 5.13 -5.35 -9.37
N ILE A 30 5.94 -4.29 -9.25
CA ILE A 30 5.66 -3.02 -9.90
C ILE A 30 6.02 -3.15 -11.38
N ALA A 31 5.01 -3.02 -12.23
CA ALA A 31 5.23 -3.12 -13.66
C ALA A 31 6.24 -2.06 -14.15
N THR A 32 7.15 -2.47 -15.03
CA THR A 32 8.24 -1.63 -15.57
C THR A 32 7.73 -0.35 -16.21
N TRP A 33 6.57 -0.40 -16.89
CA TRP A 33 5.96 0.76 -17.51
C TRP A 33 5.44 1.81 -16.51
N ILE A 34 5.23 1.45 -15.23
CA ILE A 34 4.90 2.41 -14.17
C ILE A 34 6.15 3.17 -13.72
N LEU A 35 7.29 2.49 -13.71
CA LEU A 35 8.58 3.06 -13.33
C LEU A 35 9.16 3.94 -14.45
N GLY A 36 9.03 3.48 -15.69
CA GLY A 36 9.54 4.14 -16.89
C GLY A 36 8.57 3.99 -18.06
N PRO A 37 7.46 4.75 -18.10
CA PRO A 37 6.45 4.64 -19.16
C PRO A 37 6.99 4.97 -20.55
N TYR A 38 8.13 5.64 -20.67
CA TYR A 38 8.77 6.00 -21.94
C TYR A 38 9.89 5.06 -22.38
N GLU A 39 10.31 4.13 -21.51
CA GLU A 39 11.40 3.19 -21.77
C GLU A 39 10.88 1.81 -22.23
N VAL A 40 9.60 1.53 -21.94
CA VAL A 40 8.97 0.24 -22.24
C VAL A 40 8.24 0.29 -23.59
N PRO A 41 8.47 -0.66 -24.50
CA PRO A 41 7.69 -0.79 -25.72
C PRO A 41 6.22 -1.12 -25.38
N ALA A 42 5.27 -0.34 -25.91
CA ALA A 42 3.85 -0.54 -25.60
C ALA A 42 3.32 -1.94 -25.99
N VAL A 43 3.96 -2.60 -26.96
CA VAL A 43 3.63 -3.97 -27.41
C VAL A 43 3.90 -5.05 -26.35
N GLU A 44 4.76 -4.77 -25.37
CA GLU A 44 5.08 -5.70 -24.28
C GLU A 44 4.11 -5.59 -23.10
N VAL A 45 3.21 -4.60 -23.15
CA VAL A 45 2.25 -4.31 -22.09
C VAL A 45 0.90 -4.95 -22.42
N ARG A 46 0.06 -5.15 -21.41
CA ARG A 46 -1.26 -5.77 -21.59
C ARG A 46 -2.11 -4.99 -22.61
N PRO A 47 -2.86 -5.68 -23.50
CA PRO A 47 -3.64 -5.03 -24.55
C PRO A 47 -4.62 -3.98 -24.04
N GLU A 48 -5.15 -4.16 -22.83
CA GLU A 48 -6.15 -3.26 -22.24
C GLU A 48 -5.63 -1.84 -21.99
N ILE A 49 -4.32 -1.67 -21.78
CA ILE A 49 -3.69 -0.37 -21.48
C ILE A 49 -2.72 0.09 -22.57
N GLN A 50 -2.50 -0.72 -23.60
CA GLN A 50 -1.53 -0.48 -24.66
C GLN A 50 -1.83 0.81 -25.44
N GLU A 51 -3.09 1.05 -25.79
CA GLU A 51 -3.52 2.26 -26.50
C GLU A 51 -3.25 3.53 -25.69
N GLU A 52 -3.70 3.56 -24.43
CA GLU A 52 -3.47 4.69 -23.53
C GLU A 52 -1.99 4.92 -23.23
N LEU A 53 -1.18 3.85 -23.18
CA LEU A 53 0.26 3.97 -23.03
C LEU A 53 0.92 4.60 -24.27
N ILE A 54 0.48 4.23 -25.48
CA ILE A 54 0.97 4.84 -26.74
C ILE A 54 0.62 6.33 -26.78
N GLU A 55 -0.61 6.69 -26.39
CA GLU A 55 -1.03 8.08 -26.31
C GLU A 55 -0.21 8.87 -25.29
N LEU A 56 0.03 8.30 -24.10
CA LEU A 56 0.88 8.90 -23.06
C LEU A 56 2.33 9.09 -23.54
N GLN A 57 2.88 8.11 -24.27
CA GLN A 57 4.22 8.16 -24.85
C GLN A 57 4.34 9.22 -25.95
N SER A 58 3.26 9.46 -26.68
CA SER A 58 3.17 10.46 -27.75
C SER A 58 2.91 11.88 -27.21
N ASP A 59 2.42 12.01 -25.98
CA ASP A 59 2.16 13.28 -25.33
C ASP A 59 3.46 13.96 -24.87
N VAL A 60 3.85 15.00 -25.60
CA VAL A 60 5.05 15.81 -25.32
C VAL A 60 4.95 16.54 -23.98
N ILE A 61 3.76 16.95 -23.55
CA ILE A 61 3.54 17.64 -22.27
C ILE A 61 3.75 16.65 -21.12
N ALA A 62 3.16 15.45 -21.24
CA ALA A 62 3.37 14.38 -20.28
C ALA A 62 4.84 13.96 -20.22
N ARG A 63 5.52 13.87 -21.36
CA ARG A 63 6.94 13.52 -21.43
C ARG A 63 7.83 14.56 -20.76
N ASN A 64 7.56 15.84 -21.00
CA ASN A 64 8.28 16.93 -20.32
C ASN A 64 8.00 16.92 -18.81
N ALA A 65 6.75 16.69 -18.41
CA ALA A 65 6.39 16.56 -17.00
C ALA A 65 7.11 15.38 -16.33
N PHE A 66 7.25 14.25 -17.01
CA PHE A 66 8.02 13.12 -16.51
C PHE A 66 9.51 13.47 -16.35
N GLY A 67 10.10 14.21 -17.29
CA GLY A 67 11.47 14.70 -17.13
C GLY A 67 11.69 15.60 -15.91
N GLN A 68 10.68 16.39 -15.53
CA GLN A 68 10.75 17.32 -14.39
C GLN A 68 10.41 16.67 -13.05
N PHE A 69 9.37 15.83 -13.01
CA PHE A 69 8.79 15.29 -11.77
C PHE A 69 9.01 13.78 -11.61
N GLY A 70 9.60 13.11 -12.60
CA GLY A 70 9.76 11.66 -12.65
C GLY A 70 8.43 10.94 -12.45
N ARG A 71 8.43 9.99 -11.51
CA ARG A 71 7.25 9.22 -11.08
C ARG A 71 6.14 10.09 -10.46
N GLY A 72 6.42 11.35 -10.12
CA GLY A 72 5.41 12.32 -9.71
C GLY A 72 4.39 12.66 -10.81
N LEU A 73 4.66 12.27 -12.07
CA LEU A 73 3.71 12.35 -13.18
C LEU A 73 2.34 11.76 -12.81
N TRP A 74 2.36 10.59 -12.16
CA TRP A 74 1.16 9.84 -11.79
C TRP A 74 0.24 10.64 -10.85
N ILE A 75 0.77 11.57 -10.07
CA ILE A 75 0.00 12.31 -9.06
C ILE A 75 -0.72 13.53 -9.69
N LYS A 76 -0.55 13.79 -10.99
CA LYS A 76 -1.23 14.91 -11.65
C LYS A 76 -2.73 14.62 -11.86
N HIS A 77 -3.55 15.58 -11.46
CA HIS A 77 -5.02 15.49 -11.44
C HIS A 77 -5.69 15.21 -12.79
N ASP A 78 -4.98 15.38 -13.91
CA ASP A 78 -5.56 15.18 -15.24
C ASP A 78 -5.40 13.75 -15.78
N LEU A 79 -4.48 12.94 -15.24
CA LEU A 79 -4.28 11.56 -15.72
C LEU A 79 -5.48 10.62 -15.51
N PRO A 80 -6.21 10.67 -14.38
CA PRO A 80 -7.39 9.82 -14.18
C PRO A 80 -8.46 10.00 -15.25
N ASN A 81 -8.61 11.23 -15.75
CA ASN A 81 -9.59 11.56 -16.79
C ASN A 81 -9.07 11.25 -18.20
N LYS A 82 -7.77 11.46 -18.43
CA LYS A 82 -7.16 11.32 -19.75
C LYS A 82 -6.81 9.87 -20.09
N PHE A 83 -6.37 9.09 -19.10
CA PHE A 83 -5.90 7.72 -19.26
C PHE A 83 -6.52 6.81 -18.17
N PRO A 84 -7.85 6.59 -18.19
CA PRO A 84 -8.55 5.93 -17.10
C PRO A 84 -8.15 4.45 -16.91
N LYS A 85 -7.88 3.69 -17.98
CA LYS A 85 -7.49 2.28 -17.85
C LYS A 85 -6.08 2.14 -17.29
N LEU A 86 -5.18 3.01 -17.75
CA LEU A 86 -3.79 3.09 -17.31
C LEU A 86 -3.72 3.58 -15.86
N TRP A 87 -4.47 4.64 -15.53
CA TRP A 87 -4.59 5.17 -14.17
C TRP A 87 -5.14 4.13 -13.21
N GLY A 88 -6.18 3.38 -13.59
CA GLY A 88 -6.76 2.34 -12.74
C GLY A 88 -5.76 1.25 -12.34
N LYS A 89 -4.72 1.00 -13.15
CA LYS A 89 -3.60 0.13 -12.74
C LYS A 89 -2.66 0.84 -11.79
N VAL A 90 -2.25 2.06 -12.10
CA VAL A 90 -1.34 2.87 -11.24
C VAL A 90 -1.95 3.11 -9.85
N GLU A 91 -3.25 3.37 -9.77
CA GLU A 91 -4.00 3.56 -8.52
C GLU A 91 -3.90 2.36 -7.60
N GLN A 92 -3.98 1.13 -8.13
CA GLN A 92 -3.82 -0.09 -7.34
C GLN A 92 -2.45 -0.16 -6.65
N PHE A 93 -1.39 0.31 -7.33
CA PHE A 93 -0.05 0.39 -6.75
C PHE A 93 0.05 1.51 -5.72
N LEU A 94 -0.51 2.69 -6.00
CA LEU A 94 -0.46 3.82 -5.07
C LEU A 94 -1.19 3.54 -3.76
N ILE A 95 -2.33 2.87 -3.80
CA ILE A 95 -3.08 2.43 -2.60
C ILE A 95 -2.30 1.36 -1.83
N ALA A 96 -1.51 0.54 -2.53
CA ALA A 96 -0.66 -0.48 -1.94
C ALA A 96 0.63 0.07 -1.31
N PHE A 97 0.94 1.36 -1.38
CA PHE A 97 2.06 1.94 -0.63
C PHE A 97 1.57 2.56 0.68
N PRO A 98 2.06 2.09 1.84
CA PRO A 98 1.75 2.72 3.11
C PRO A 98 2.37 4.12 3.11
N SER A 99 1.56 5.15 3.38
CA SER A 99 2.07 6.50 3.57
C SER A 99 3.02 6.55 4.77
N THR A 100 3.91 7.54 4.81
CA THR A 100 4.76 7.79 5.99
C THR A 100 3.94 7.89 7.27
N TYR A 101 2.73 8.43 7.18
CA TYR A 101 1.75 8.45 8.26
C TYR A 101 1.37 7.06 8.78
N LEU A 102 1.14 6.07 7.90
CA LEU A 102 0.83 4.70 8.32
C LEU A 102 2.02 4.06 9.04
N VAL A 103 3.25 4.36 8.60
CA VAL A 103 4.47 3.92 9.27
C VAL A 103 4.59 4.56 10.65
N GLU A 104 4.41 5.88 10.76
CA GLU A 104 4.44 6.62 12.03
C GLU A 104 3.34 6.15 13.00
N CYS A 105 2.13 5.88 12.51
CA CYS A 105 1.05 5.28 13.28
C CYS A 105 1.41 3.87 13.74
N ALA A 106 2.03 3.04 12.90
CA ALA A 106 2.49 1.70 13.26
C ALA A 106 3.48 1.75 14.41
N PHE A 107 4.50 2.60 14.29
CA PHE A 107 5.49 2.80 15.35
C PHE A 107 4.85 3.31 16.65
N SER A 108 4.00 4.34 16.56
CA SER A 108 3.30 4.88 17.74
C SER A 108 2.42 3.82 18.43
N LYS A 109 1.77 2.96 17.63
CA LYS A 109 0.91 1.90 18.14
C LYS A 109 1.71 0.77 18.79
N VAL A 110 2.79 0.32 18.16
CA VAL A 110 3.73 -0.66 18.74
C VAL A 110 4.22 -0.20 20.10
N VAL A 111 4.63 1.08 20.23
CA VAL A 111 5.05 1.68 21.50
C VAL A 111 3.92 1.63 22.54
N SER A 112 2.69 2.01 22.17
CA SER A 112 1.54 1.97 23.07
C SER A 112 1.19 0.54 23.53
N LEU A 113 1.31 -0.45 22.64
CA LEU A 113 1.03 -1.86 22.93
C LEU A 113 2.11 -2.45 23.85
N THR A 114 3.37 -2.04 23.70
CA THR A 114 4.45 -2.49 24.59
C THR A 114 4.38 -1.91 26.00
N GLU A 115 3.79 -0.72 26.19
CA GLU A 115 3.72 -0.02 27.49
C GLU A 115 2.38 -0.27 28.23
N SER A 116 1.34 -0.76 27.55
CA SER A 116 0.03 -0.97 28.19
C SER A 116 -0.08 -2.28 28.98
N ARG A 117 -0.81 -2.25 30.11
CA ARG A 117 -1.08 -3.42 30.97
C ARG A 117 -1.93 -4.51 30.28
N ASN A 118 -2.67 -4.16 29.23
CA ASN A 118 -3.35 -5.10 28.36
C ASN A 118 -2.36 -5.54 27.28
N ARG A 119 -1.55 -6.54 27.60
CA ARG A 119 -0.64 -7.18 26.64
C ARG A 119 -1.46 -7.97 25.63
N MET A 120 -2.10 -7.28 24.69
CA MET A 120 -2.46 -7.91 23.41
C MET A 120 -1.15 -8.31 22.76
N ASP A 121 -1.05 -9.57 22.38
CA ASP A 121 0.12 -10.09 21.70
C ASP A 121 0.20 -9.40 20.35
N ALA A 122 0.96 -8.31 20.24
CA ALA A 122 1.12 -7.59 18.99
C ALA A 122 1.66 -8.51 17.87
N ALA A 123 2.30 -9.64 18.24
CA ALA A 123 2.75 -10.68 17.33
C ALA A 123 1.63 -11.67 16.92
N ALA A 124 0.41 -11.52 17.40
CA ALA A 124 -0.76 -12.21 16.87
C ALA A 124 -1.05 -11.63 15.47
N ARG A 125 -0.48 -12.30 14.46
CA ARG A 125 -0.58 -12.03 13.02
C ARG A 125 -1.93 -11.38 12.64
N GLY A 126 -1.91 -10.08 12.34
CA GLY A 126 -3.06 -9.35 11.78
C GLY A 126 -3.67 -8.25 12.65
N GLU A 127 -3.41 -8.22 13.97
CA GLU A 127 -3.95 -7.16 14.84
C GLU A 127 -3.33 -5.78 14.56
N LEU A 128 -2.07 -5.75 14.12
CA LEU A 128 -1.38 -4.52 13.71
C LEU A 128 -2.03 -3.90 12.46
N ARG A 129 -2.36 -4.71 11.45
CA ARG A 129 -3.04 -4.24 10.24
C ARG A 129 -4.44 -3.71 10.54
N LEU A 130 -5.22 -4.46 11.32
CA LEU A 130 -6.57 -4.06 11.73
C LEU A 130 -6.59 -2.80 12.59
N SER A 131 -5.57 -2.61 13.44
CA SER A 131 -5.48 -1.43 14.30
C SER A 131 -4.92 -0.18 13.59
N LEU A 132 -4.20 -0.37 12.48
CA LEU A 132 -3.67 0.72 11.64
C LEU A 132 -4.67 1.22 10.61
N ILE A 133 -5.51 0.33 10.10
CA ILE A 133 -6.59 0.68 9.20
C ILE A 133 -7.73 1.25 10.05
N ARG A 134 -7.99 2.56 9.97
CA ARG A 134 -9.22 3.21 10.49
C ARG A 134 -10.47 2.80 9.68
N LEU A 135 -10.61 1.53 9.31
CA LEU A 135 -11.87 1.01 8.84
C LEU A 135 -12.61 0.56 10.10
N GLU A 136 -13.58 1.35 10.53
CA GLU A 136 -14.56 0.89 11.51
C GLU A 136 -15.26 -0.34 10.88
N PRO A 137 -15.10 -1.56 11.42
CA PRO A 137 -15.86 -2.68 10.91
C PRO A 137 -17.35 -2.36 11.11
N GLU A 138 -18.18 -2.47 10.06
CA GLU A 138 -19.64 -2.38 10.18
C GLU A 138 -20.20 -3.63 10.88
N ILE A 139 -19.86 -3.83 12.15
CA ILE A 139 -20.18 -5.02 12.96
C ILE A 139 -21.69 -5.29 12.95
N MET A 140 -22.49 -4.22 13.00
CA MET A 140 -23.95 -4.29 12.96
C MET A 140 -24.48 -4.92 11.66
N LYS A 141 -23.86 -4.62 10.53
CA LYS A 141 -24.26 -5.15 9.22
C LYS A 141 -23.86 -6.62 9.09
N LEU A 142 -22.66 -6.98 9.56
CA LEU A 142 -22.18 -8.35 9.59
C LEU A 142 -23.02 -9.24 10.51
N ALA A 143 -23.43 -8.72 11.68
CA ALA A 143 -24.27 -9.43 12.63
C ALA A 143 -25.65 -9.75 12.04
N LYS A 144 -26.24 -8.79 11.30
CA LYS A 144 -27.53 -8.97 10.64
C LYS A 144 -27.48 -10.05 9.55
N THR A 145 -26.45 -10.04 8.69
CA THR A 145 -26.29 -11.05 7.63
C THR A 145 -26.07 -12.46 8.18
N ARG A 146 -25.45 -12.61 9.36
CA ARG A 146 -25.26 -13.91 10.01
C ARG A 146 -26.55 -14.46 10.62
N ALA A 147 -27.41 -13.59 11.16
CA ALA A 147 -28.72 -13.96 11.66
C ALA A 147 -29.64 -14.46 10.53
N GLU A 148 -29.58 -13.82 9.35
CA GLU A 148 -30.37 -14.20 8.16
C GLU A 148 -29.93 -15.52 7.52
N ARG A 149 -28.66 -15.95 7.67
CA ARG A 149 -28.17 -17.26 7.17
C ARG A 149 -28.39 -18.43 8.13
N SER A 150 -28.79 -18.14 9.37
CA SER A 150 -29.04 -19.18 10.40
C SER A 150 -30.54 -19.51 10.52
N HIS A 151 -31.35 -18.96 9.63
CA HIS A 151 -32.74 -19.31 9.35
C HIS A 151 -32.83 -19.98 7.97
#